data_AF-A0A2L0CJW6-F1
#
_entry.id   AF-A0A2L0CJW6-F1
#
_cell.length_a   1.000
_cell.length_b   1.000
_cell.length_c   1.000
_cell.angle_alpha   90.00
_cell.angle_beta   90.00
_cell.angle_gamma   90.00
#
_symmetry.space_group_name_H-M   'P 1'
#
loop_
_entity.id
_entity.type
_entity.pdbx_description
1 polymer ?
#
loop_
_entity_poly.entity_id
_entity_poly.type
_entity_poly.pdbx_seq_one_letter_code
_entity_poly.pdbx_strand_id
1 'polypeptide(L)'
;YKCLFMTYNKHQRGEDVDFSDIEKSSCMINKPPGSPNLTLLSFHGGFHGRTVGTLSTTHSKAIHKLDIPAFDWPVAPFPKYAYPLEENLRENQKEDERCLARVEELIQEYNNKGHPVAGIVTEPIQSEGGDNEASPEFFQKLQRIGKKYGAGLLIDEVQTGGGATGKMWCHEYFNLDTPPDIVTFSKKMLTGGFYYNLDHKPNHPYRV
;
A
#
# COMPACT_ATOMS: atom_id res chain seq x y z
N TYR A 1 -7.90 0.33 1.91
CA TYR A 1 -7.28 -0.12 3.18
C TYR A 1 -8.07 -1.22 3.86
N LYS A 2 -9.37 -1.00 4.18
CA LYS A 2 -10.24 -2.04 4.78
C LYS A 2 -10.11 -3.42 4.12
N CYS A 3 -10.16 -3.51 2.79
CA CYS A 3 -10.02 -4.81 2.09
C CYS A 3 -8.68 -5.52 2.33
N LEU A 4 -7.56 -4.80 2.46
CA LEU A 4 -6.26 -5.41 2.80
C LEU A 4 -6.32 -6.04 4.19
N PHE A 5 -6.79 -5.30 5.19
CA PHE A 5 -6.95 -5.81 6.55
C PHE A 5 -7.91 -6.99 6.65
N MET A 6 -9.04 -6.91 5.94
CA MET A 6 -10.02 -7.99 5.90
C MET A 6 -9.45 -9.26 5.26
N THR A 7 -8.72 -9.11 4.15
CA THR A 7 -8.12 -10.23 3.41
C THR A 7 -7.00 -10.87 4.22
N TYR A 8 -6.12 -10.06 4.79
CA TYR A 8 -5.06 -10.55 5.69
C TYR A 8 -5.64 -11.40 6.83
N ASN A 9 -6.62 -10.87 7.58
CA ASN A 9 -7.24 -11.63 8.66
C ASN A 9 -8.09 -12.82 8.18
N LYS A 10 -8.68 -12.76 6.98
CA LYS A 10 -9.35 -13.91 6.36
C LYS A 10 -8.33 -15.05 6.19
N HIS A 11 -7.16 -14.76 5.64
CA HIS A 11 -6.10 -15.77 5.49
C HIS A 11 -5.56 -16.29 6.81
N GLN A 12 -5.38 -15.42 7.82
CA GLN A 12 -4.94 -15.85 9.16
C GLN A 12 -5.97 -16.74 9.87
N ARG A 13 -7.26 -16.42 9.73
CA ARG A 13 -8.36 -17.20 10.33
C ARG A 13 -8.62 -18.51 9.59
N GLY A 14 -8.35 -18.54 8.28
CA GLY A 14 -8.76 -19.60 7.37
C GLY A 14 -9.99 -19.21 6.55
N GLU A 15 -10.11 -19.79 5.36
CA GLU A 15 -11.28 -19.59 4.51
C GLU A 15 -12.53 -20.22 5.15
N ASP A 16 -13.68 -19.56 4.99
CA ASP A 16 -14.99 -20.00 5.51
C ASP A 16 -15.14 -20.18 7.03
N VAL A 17 -14.27 -19.54 7.81
CA VAL A 17 -14.40 -19.47 9.28
C VAL A 17 -15.15 -18.20 9.70
N ASP A 18 -16.27 -18.38 10.43
CA ASP A 18 -17.07 -17.26 10.95
C ASP A 18 -16.38 -16.54 12.13
N PHE A 19 -16.82 -15.31 12.41
CA PHE A 19 -16.29 -14.50 13.50
C PHE A 19 -16.74 -15.02 14.87
N SER A 20 -15.80 -15.13 15.80
CA SER A 20 -16.05 -15.48 17.20
C SER A 20 -16.79 -14.36 17.94
N ASP A 21 -17.46 -14.70 19.05
CA ASP A 21 -18.16 -13.71 19.89
C ASP A 21 -17.19 -12.71 20.53
N ILE A 22 -15.95 -13.12 20.81
CA ILE A 22 -14.91 -12.21 21.33
C ILE A 22 -14.45 -11.21 20.27
N GLU A 23 -14.33 -11.60 18.99
CA GLU A 23 -14.07 -10.66 17.88
C GLU A 23 -15.22 -9.67 17.72
N LYS A 24 -16.47 -10.16 17.73
CA LYS A 24 -17.68 -9.32 17.58
C LYS A 24 -17.81 -8.30 18.72
N SER A 25 -17.58 -8.71 19.96
CA SER A 25 -17.72 -7.83 21.13
C SER A 25 -16.55 -6.86 21.28
N SER A 26 -15.31 -7.29 21.03
CA SER A 26 -14.13 -6.44 21.18
C SER A 26 -14.01 -5.37 20.10
N CYS A 27 -14.45 -5.64 18.86
CA CYS A 27 -14.40 -4.64 17.78
C CYS A 27 -15.30 -3.43 18.07
N MET A 28 -16.45 -3.63 18.73
CA MET A 28 -17.40 -2.57 19.08
C MET A 28 -16.86 -1.57 20.11
N ILE A 29 -15.76 -1.91 20.78
CA ILE A 29 -15.05 -1.04 21.72
C ILE A 29 -13.59 -0.80 21.29
N ASN A 30 -13.28 -1.03 20.00
CA ASN A 30 -11.98 -0.78 19.38
C ASN A 30 -10.81 -1.56 19.98
N LYS A 31 -11.04 -2.81 20.43
CA LYS A 31 -10.00 -3.67 21.02
C LYS A 31 -9.74 -4.94 20.18
N PRO A 32 -8.53 -5.51 20.25
CA PRO A 32 -8.26 -6.85 19.74
C PRO A 32 -9.08 -7.92 20.49
N PRO A 33 -9.37 -9.08 19.85
CA PRO A 33 -8.98 -9.43 18.48
C PRO A 33 -9.85 -8.80 17.38
N GLY A 34 -11.01 -8.22 17.73
CA GLY A 34 -11.97 -7.68 16.76
C GLY A 34 -11.46 -6.47 15.97
N SER A 35 -10.72 -5.58 16.63
CA SER A 35 -9.95 -4.51 16.00
C SER A 35 -8.46 -4.82 16.15
N PRO A 36 -7.86 -5.51 15.16
CA PRO A 36 -6.50 -6.03 15.25
C PRO A 36 -5.44 -4.92 15.11
N ASN A 37 -4.22 -5.19 15.59
CA ASN A 37 -3.08 -4.29 15.45
C ASN A 37 -2.37 -4.47 14.09
N LEU A 38 -3.13 -4.49 12.99
CA LEU A 38 -2.56 -4.58 11.65
C LEU A 38 -1.99 -3.23 11.19
N THR A 39 -1.01 -3.29 10.31
CA THR A 39 -0.36 -2.10 9.75
C THR A 39 -0.38 -2.10 8.22
N LEU A 40 -0.17 -0.92 7.63
CA LEU A 40 0.08 -0.77 6.20
C LEU A 40 1.45 -0.15 6.01
N LEU A 41 2.27 -0.72 5.14
CA LEU A 41 3.52 -0.12 4.74
C LEU A 41 3.26 0.95 3.67
N SER A 42 3.84 2.12 3.85
CA SER A 42 3.79 3.25 2.92
C SER A 42 5.19 3.78 2.65
N PHE A 43 5.31 4.81 1.81
CA PHE A 43 6.60 5.34 1.37
C PHE A 43 6.79 6.82 1.72
N HIS A 44 8.02 7.20 2.08
CA HIS A 44 8.42 8.61 2.13
C HIS A 44 8.13 9.30 0.80
N GLY A 45 7.61 10.53 0.84
CA GLY A 45 7.16 11.26 -0.34
C GLY A 45 5.72 10.96 -0.77
N GLY A 46 5.15 9.81 -0.39
CA GLY A 46 3.82 9.39 -0.84
C GLY A 46 2.68 10.30 -0.36
N PHE A 47 1.58 10.34 -1.11
CA PHE A 47 0.35 11.05 -0.73
C PHE A 47 -0.91 10.26 -1.09
N HIS A 48 -1.62 9.78 -0.07
CA HIS A 48 -2.80 8.92 -0.23
C HIS A 48 -4.08 9.55 0.34
N GLY A 49 -4.04 10.83 0.71
CA GLY A 49 -5.16 11.58 1.27
C GLY A 49 -4.88 12.15 2.66
N ARG A 50 -5.90 12.82 3.22
CA ARG A 50 -5.80 13.60 4.47
C ARG A 50 -6.79 13.19 5.57
N THR A 51 -7.62 12.18 5.34
CA THR A 51 -8.38 11.57 6.44
C THR A 51 -7.43 10.83 7.37
N VAL A 52 -7.74 10.71 8.67
CA VAL A 52 -6.82 10.18 9.70
C VAL A 52 -6.09 8.87 9.28
N GLY A 53 -6.82 7.92 8.70
CA GLY A 53 -6.24 6.67 8.19
C GLY A 53 -5.27 6.90 7.02
N THR A 54 -5.73 7.59 5.96
CA THR A 54 -4.90 7.90 4.78
C THR A 54 -3.73 8.83 5.09
N LEU A 55 -3.88 9.69 6.10
CA LEU A 55 -2.84 10.64 6.48
C LEU A 55 -1.66 9.93 7.16
N SER A 56 -1.90 8.79 7.81
CA SER A 56 -0.83 7.96 8.39
C SER A 56 0.07 7.35 7.31
N THR A 57 -0.47 7.10 6.12
CA THR A 57 0.28 6.64 4.94
C THR A 57 0.78 7.78 4.03
N THR A 58 0.38 9.03 4.27
CA THR A 58 0.86 10.20 3.52
C THR A 58 2.13 10.74 4.18
N HIS A 59 3.18 11.01 3.41
CA HIS A 59 4.48 11.51 3.88
C HIS A 59 5.09 12.55 2.94
N SER A 60 4.26 13.39 2.31
CA SER A 60 4.70 14.37 1.32
C SER A 60 5.24 15.69 1.91
N LYS A 61 4.50 16.33 2.84
CA LYS A 61 4.89 17.62 3.45
C LYS A 61 4.49 17.67 4.93
N ALA A 62 5.32 18.31 5.77
CA ALA A 62 5.07 18.42 7.20
C ALA A 62 3.71 19.07 7.52
N ILE A 63 3.36 20.16 6.83
CA ILE A 63 2.10 20.90 7.05
C ILE A 63 0.84 20.06 6.78
N HIS A 64 0.96 18.95 6.06
CA HIS A 64 -0.16 18.04 5.88
C HIS A 64 -0.46 17.20 7.13
N LYS A 65 0.53 17.01 8.02
CA LYS A 65 0.48 16.04 9.13
C LYS A 65 0.55 16.64 10.54
N LEU A 66 1.15 17.83 10.69
CA LEU A 66 1.31 18.47 12.01
C LEU A 66 -0.03 18.57 12.74
N ASP A 67 0.00 18.31 14.06
CA ASP A 67 -1.15 18.38 14.98
C ASP A 67 -2.25 17.33 14.79
N ILE A 68 -2.06 16.30 13.95
CA ILE A 68 -3.04 15.23 13.70
C ILE A 68 -2.55 13.88 14.25
N PRO A 69 -3.37 13.12 15.02
CA PRO A 69 -3.03 11.75 15.42
C PRO A 69 -2.75 10.85 14.22
N ALA A 70 -1.79 9.94 14.38
CA ALA A 70 -1.39 9.00 13.34
C ALA A 70 -1.23 7.58 13.91
N PHE A 71 -1.30 6.59 13.02
CA PHE A 71 -0.96 5.22 13.34
C PHE A 71 0.56 5.00 13.23
N ASP A 72 1.13 4.23 14.15
CA ASP A 72 2.52 3.76 14.08
C ASP A 72 2.62 2.63 13.05
N TRP A 73 2.70 3.01 11.78
CA TRP A 73 2.78 2.12 10.62
C TRP A 73 4.13 2.31 9.89
N PRO A 74 4.70 1.24 9.29
CA PRO A 74 6.02 1.31 8.67
C PRO A 74 6.05 2.26 7.47
N VAL A 75 7.16 3.00 7.36
CA VAL A 75 7.43 3.91 6.25
C VAL A 75 8.77 3.55 5.61
N ALA A 76 8.75 3.11 4.37
CA ALA A 76 9.93 2.77 3.59
C ALA A 76 10.41 3.98 2.76
N PRO A 77 11.69 4.03 2.37
CA PRO A 77 12.15 4.96 1.35
C PRO A 77 11.58 4.57 -0.02
N PHE A 78 11.16 5.56 -0.81
CA PHE A 78 10.91 5.40 -2.25
C PHE A 78 12.19 5.72 -3.04
N PRO A 79 12.47 5.05 -4.17
CA PRO A 79 13.67 5.31 -4.95
C PRO A 79 13.82 6.78 -5.34
N LYS A 80 15.04 7.30 -5.23
CA LYS A 80 15.42 8.63 -5.75
C LYS A 80 16.46 8.48 -6.84
N TYR A 81 16.02 8.52 -8.08
CA TYR A 81 16.92 8.34 -9.22
C TYR A 81 17.81 9.55 -9.49
N ALA A 82 19.05 9.25 -9.87
CA ALA A 82 19.96 10.20 -10.48
C ALA A 82 19.69 10.29 -11.99
N TYR A 83 19.83 11.51 -12.51
CA TYR A 83 19.59 11.86 -13.90
C TYR A 83 20.85 12.46 -14.54
N PRO A 84 21.09 12.25 -15.85
CA PRO A 84 20.26 11.51 -16.81
C PRO A 84 20.19 9.99 -16.53
N LEU A 85 19.04 9.35 -16.77
CA LEU A 85 18.82 7.95 -16.37
C LEU A 85 19.81 6.97 -17.02
N GLU A 86 20.12 7.19 -18.30
CA GLU A 86 21.01 6.36 -19.12
C GLU A 86 22.45 6.35 -18.59
N GLU A 87 22.87 7.44 -17.97
CA GLU A 87 24.22 7.60 -17.39
C GLU A 87 24.33 7.04 -15.97
N ASN A 88 23.19 6.81 -15.30
CA ASN A 88 23.13 6.45 -13.88
C ASN A 88 22.44 5.10 -13.61
N LEU A 89 22.39 4.21 -14.62
CA LEU A 89 21.68 2.93 -14.53
C LEU A 89 22.10 2.09 -13.32
N ARG A 90 23.41 1.98 -13.06
CA ARG A 90 23.95 1.15 -11.97
C ARG A 90 23.57 1.72 -10.60
N GLU A 91 23.65 3.03 -10.45
CA GLU A 91 23.33 3.75 -9.22
C GLU A 91 21.83 3.67 -8.93
N ASN A 92 20.99 3.82 -9.95
CA ASN A 92 19.53 3.69 -9.82
C ASN A 92 19.10 2.25 -9.50
N GLN A 93 19.75 1.24 -10.07
CA GLN A 93 19.53 -0.17 -9.69
C GLN A 93 19.88 -0.44 -8.23
N LYS A 94 21.00 0.11 -7.73
CA LYS A 94 21.38 -0.01 -6.31
C LYS A 94 20.40 0.71 -5.40
N GLU A 95 19.84 1.83 -5.83
CA GLU A 95 18.83 2.56 -5.07
C GLU A 95 17.51 1.76 -4.98
N ASP A 96 17.10 1.11 -6.07
CA ASP A 96 15.97 0.17 -6.05
C ASP A 96 16.21 -0.96 -5.04
N GLU A 97 17.38 -1.62 -5.11
CA GLU A 97 17.76 -2.72 -4.19
C GLU A 97 17.76 -2.27 -2.73
N ARG A 98 18.32 -1.09 -2.44
CA ARG A 98 18.35 -0.52 -1.09
C ARG A 98 16.94 -0.26 -0.56
N CYS A 99 16.06 0.33 -1.39
CA CYS A 99 14.69 0.61 -1.00
C CYS A 99 13.90 -0.68 -0.76
N LEU A 100 14.01 -1.67 -1.66
CA LEU A 100 13.33 -2.97 -1.55
C LEU A 100 13.80 -3.78 -0.33
N ALA A 101 15.10 -3.79 -0.05
CA ALA A 101 15.64 -4.42 1.16
C ALA A 101 15.03 -3.78 2.42
N ARG A 102 14.91 -2.44 2.46
CA ARG A 102 14.30 -1.75 3.60
C ARG A 102 12.81 -2.05 3.74
N VAL A 103 12.07 -2.20 2.63
CA VAL A 103 10.67 -2.66 2.67
C VAL A 103 10.57 -4.03 3.35
N GLU A 104 11.41 -4.98 2.93
CA GLU A 104 11.40 -6.33 3.50
C GLU A 104 11.79 -6.33 4.99
N GLU A 105 12.82 -5.59 5.39
CA GLU A 105 13.20 -5.41 6.79
C GLU A 105 12.06 -4.85 7.65
N LEU A 106 11.37 -3.81 7.16
CA LEU A 106 10.25 -3.20 7.89
C LEU A 106 9.09 -4.17 8.08
N ILE A 107 8.77 -4.98 7.07
CA ILE A 107 7.75 -6.02 7.19
C ILE A 107 8.13 -7.01 8.28
N GLN A 108 9.37 -7.50 8.28
CA GLN A 108 9.86 -8.43 9.31
C GLN A 108 9.84 -7.79 10.72
N GLU A 109 10.31 -6.55 10.83
CA GLU A 109 10.35 -5.78 12.08
C GLU A 109 8.94 -5.66 12.70
N TYR A 110 7.95 -5.24 11.91
CA TYR A 110 6.59 -5.06 12.39
C TYR A 110 5.87 -6.38 12.67
N ASN A 111 6.11 -7.42 11.87
CA ASN A 111 5.63 -8.76 12.15
C ASN A 111 6.15 -9.28 13.50
N ASN A 112 7.45 -9.09 13.78
CA ASN A 112 8.06 -9.51 15.05
C ASN A 112 7.55 -8.73 16.26
N LYS A 113 7.10 -7.49 16.07
CA LYS A 113 6.44 -6.67 17.10
C LYS A 113 4.98 -7.08 17.36
N GLY A 114 4.44 -8.06 16.61
CA GLY A 114 3.04 -8.45 16.68
C GLY A 114 2.08 -7.46 16.01
N HIS A 115 2.61 -6.56 15.16
CA HIS A 115 1.86 -5.55 14.42
C HIS A 115 1.97 -5.78 12.89
N PRO A 116 1.50 -6.93 12.38
CA PRO A 116 1.91 -7.38 11.07
C PRO A 116 1.44 -6.48 9.93
N VAL A 117 2.22 -6.45 8.86
CA VAL A 117 1.94 -5.64 7.67
C VAL A 117 0.93 -6.36 6.78
N ALA A 118 -0.30 -5.86 6.75
CA ALA A 118 -1.39 -6.45 5.95
C ALA A 118 -1.34 -6.04 4.48
N GLY A 119 -0.62 -4.98 4.14
CA GLY A 119 -0.46 -4.54 2.78
C GLY A 119 0.52 -3.39 2.60
N ILE A 120 0.91 -3.18 1.35
CA ILE A 120 1.82 -2.15 0.88
C ILE A 120 1.00 -1.17 0.03
N VAL A 121 1.12 0.12 0.31
CA VAL A 121 0.44 1.19 -0.42
C VAL A 121 1.47 2.05 -1.12
N THR A 122 1.34 2.23 -2.44
CA THR A 122 2.25 3.08 -3.22
C THR A 122 1.56 3.71 -4.42
N GLU A 123 2.02 4.89 -4.83
CA GLU A 123 1.65 5.50 -6.12
C GLU A 123 2.54 4.91 -7.23
N PRO A 124 2.06 4.77 -8.48
CA PRO A 124 2.93 4.45 -9.62
C PRO A 124 4.03 5.50 -9.85
N ILE A 125 3.67 6.77 -9.67
CA ILE A 125 4.55 7.93 -9.71
C ILE A 125 4.10 8.84 -8.57
N GLN A 126 4.97 9.11 -7.61
CA GLN A 126 4.60 9.94 -6.46
C GLN A 126 4.39 11.38 -6.91
N SER A 127 3.16 11.88 -6.86
CA SER A 127 2.89 13.21 -7.43
C SER A 127 3.17 14.33 -6.43
N GLU A 128 2.41 14.41 -5.33
CA GLU A 128 2.57 15.49 -4.33
C GLU A 128 3.94 15.45 -3.64
N GLY A 129 4.59 14.28 -3.64
CA GLY A 129 5.95 14.07 -3.18
C GLY A 129 7.06 14.65 -4.07
N GLY A 130 6.71 15.12 -5.27
CA GLY A 130 7.64 15.76 -6.20
C GLY A 130 7.96 14.95 -7.45
N ASP A 131 6.95 14.32 -8.07
CA ASP A 131 7.06 13.54 -9.31
C ASP A 131 8.20 12.50 -9.27
N ASN A 132 8.26 11.71 -8.18
CA ASN A 132 9.27 10.66 -8.05
C ASN A 132 8.82 9.41 -8.80
N GLU A 133 9.64 8.94 -9.74
CA GLU A 133 9.43 7.73 -10.53
C GLU A 133 10.23 6.54 -9.99
N ALA A 134 9.76 5.33 -10.27
CA ALA A 134 10.50 4.09 -10.05
C ALA A 134 10.33 3.16 -11.26
N SER A 135 11.29 2.26 -11.45
CA SER A 135 11.34 1.35 -12.58
C SER A 135 10.21 0.31 -12.51
N PRO A 136 9.74 -0.22 -13.66
CA PRO A 136 8.88 -1.41 -13.68
C PRO A 136 9.42 -2.56 -12.82
N GLU A 137 10.74 -2.75 -12.83
CA GLU A 137 11.42 -3.82 -12.11
C GLU A 137 11.33 -3.64 -10.58
N PHE A 138 11.37 -2.39 -10.09
CA PHE A 138 11.11 -2.06 -8.69
C PHE A 138 9.72 -2.54 -8.27
N PHE A 139 8.67 -2.20 -9.03
CA PHE A 139 7.30 -2.58 -8.70
C PHE A 139 7.06 -4.11 -8.80
N GLN A 140 7.70 -4.79 -9.75
CA GLN A 140 7.67 -6.26 -9.82
C GLN A 140 8.29 -6.90 -8.56
N LYS A 141 9.48 -6.44 -8.15
CA LYS A 141 10.14 -6.93 -6.93
C LYS A 141 9.34 -6.59 -5.69
N LEU A 142 8.73 -5.40 -5.64
CA LEU A 142 7.84 -5.00 -4.55
C LEU A 142 6.63 -5.92 -4.42
N GLN A 143 6.00 -6.29 -5.54
CA GLN A 143 4.91 -7.28 -5.54
C GLN A 143 5.36 -8.63 -5.01
N ARG A 144 6.54 -9.12 -5.42
CA ARG A 144 7.09 -10.39 -4.95
C ARG A 144 7.36 -10.36 -3.44
N ILE A 145 7.87 -9.25 -2.91
CA ILE A 145 8.03 -9.04 -1.46
C ILE A 145 6.67 -9.10 -0.77
N GLY A 146 5.67 -8.36 -1.27
CA GLY A 146 4.31 -8.39 -0.70
C GLY A 146 3.75 -9.81 -0.63
N LYS A 147 3.80 -10.54 -1.75
CA LYS A 147 3.36 -11.95 -1.83
C LYS A 147 4.10 -12.87 -0.87
N LYS A 148 5.43 -12.71 -0.73
CA LYS A 148 6.25 -13.51 0.19
C LYS A 148 5.75 -13.44 1.64
N TYR A 149 5.23 -12.29 2.07
CA TYR A 149 4.78 -12.06 3.45
C TYR A 149 3.24 -12.03 3.59
N GLY A 150 2.49 -12.32 2.53
CA GLY A 150 1.03 -12.23 2.55
C GLY A 150 0.49 -10.79 2.69
N ALA A 151 1.30 -9.79 2.32
CA ALA A 151 0.92 -8.39 2.31
C ALA A 151 0.42 -7.99 0.92
N GLY A 152 -0.85 -7.58 0.81
CA GLY A 152 -1.44 -7.18 -0.47
C GLY A 152 -0.86 -5.87 -1.02
N LEU A 153 -0.69 -5.78 -2.34
CA LEU A 153 -0.19 -4.59 -3.04
C LEU A 153 -1.36 -3.69 -3.49
N LEU A 154 -1.46 -2.51 -2.88
CA LEU A 154 -2.36 -1.45 -3.32
C LEU A 154 -1.58 -0.42 -4.14
N ILE A 155 -2.02 -0.24 -5.39
CA ILE A 155 -1.51 0.82 -6.26
C ILE A 155 -2.50 2.00 -6.25
N ASP A 156 -2.04 3.16 -5.80
CA ASP A 156 -2.85 4.36 -5.74
C ASP A 156 -2.78 5.15 -7.05
N GLU A 157 -3.80 4.96 -7.90
CA GLU A 157 -3.91 5.61 -9.20
C GLU A 157 -4.91 6.78 -9.17
N VAL A 158 -5.16 7.36 -8.00
CA VAL A 158 -5.99 8.57 -7.88
C VAL A 158 -5.50 9.70 -8.78
N GLN A 159 -4.18 9.84 -8.98
CA GLN A 159 -3.60 10.89 -9.83
C GLN A 159 -3.10 10.39 -11.19
N THR A 160 -2.40 9.26 -11.22
CA THR A 160 -1.80 8.68 -12.42
C THR A 160 -2.82 8.03 -13.35
N GLY A 161 -3.92 7.51 -12.80
CA GLY A 161 -4.99 6.88 -13.57
C GLY A 161 -5.77 7.86 -14.43
N GLY A 162 -6.45 7.32 -15.44
CA GLY A 162 -7.27 8.09 -16.37
C GLY A 162 -6.52 8.64 -17.58
N GLY A 163 -5.46 7.95 -18.05
CA GLY A 163 -4.90 8.18 -19.39
C GLY A 163 -3.67 9.08 -19.48
N ALA A 164 -3.31 9.84 -18.44
CA ALA A 164 -2.29 10.89 -18.55
C ALA A 164 -0.88 10.37 -18.88
N THR A 165 -0.57 9.14 -18.51
CA THR A 165 0.71 8.48 -18.79
C THR A 165 0.73 7.76 -20.14
N GLY A 166 -0.34 7.84 -20.95
CA GLY A 166 -0.47 7.15 -22.24
C GLY A 166 -1.18 5.79 -22.18
N LYS A 167 -1.47 5.27 -20.98
CA LYS A 167 -2.33 4.10 -20.72
C LYS A 167 -3.46 4.48 -19.78
N MET A 168 -4.53 3.68 -19.75
CA MET A 168 -5.66 3.94 -18.86
C MET A 168 -5.20 3.96 -17.40
N TRP A 169 -4.37 2.99 -17.02
CA TRP A 169 -3.74 2.89 -15.72
C TRP A 169 -2.21 2.85 -15.87
N CYS A 170 -1.48 3.59 -15.04
CA CYS A 170 -0.03 3.66 -15.11
C CYS A 170 0.64 2.33 -14.74
N HIS A 171 0.08 1.54 -13.82
CA HIS A 171 0.66 0.25 -13.45
C HIS A 171 0.70 -0.77 -14.60
N GLU A 172 -0.04 -0.55 -15.69
CA GLU A 172 0.05 -1.37 -16.91
C GLU A 172 1.45 -1.33 -17.54
N TYR A 173 2.27 -0.31 -17.25
CA TYR A 173 3.67 -0.26 -17.68
C TYR A 173 4.58 -1.19 -16.86
N PHE A 174 4.12 -1.66 -15.69
CA PHE A 174 4.99 -2.38 -14.76
C PHE A 174 5.15 -3.87 -15.09
N ASN A 175 4.28 -4.44 -15.93
CA ASN A 175 4.31 -5.86 -16.29
C ASN A 175 4.46 -6.77 -15.05
N LEU A 176 3.63 -6.52 -14.03
CA LEU A 176 3.64 -7.27 -12.77
C LEU A 176 3.32 -8.75 -13.02
N ASP A 177 3.86 -9.64 -12.16
CA ASP A 177 3.63 -11.09 -12.27
C ASP A 177 2.13 -11.44 -12.19
N THR A 178 1.37 -10.66 -11.41
CA THR A 178 -0.10 -10.64 -11.42
C THR A 178 -0.60 -9.20 -11.40
N PRO A 179 -1.88 -8.92 -11.73
CA PRO A 179 -2.46 -7.61 -11.47
C PRO A 179 -2.28 -7.17 -10.00
N PRO A 180 -2.25 -5.86 -9.71
CA PRO A 180 -2.29 -5.38 -8.33
C PRO A 180 -3.48 -5.95 -7.55
N ASP A 181 -3.34 -6.10 -6.25
CA ASP A 181 -4.40 -6.63 -5.41
C ASP A 181 -5.57 -5.66 -5.29
N ILE A 182 -5.25 -4.37 -5.19
CA ILE A 182 -6.21 -3.26 -5.16
C ILE A 182 -5.65 -2.10 -5.96
N VAL A 183 -6.52 -1.40 -6.69
CA VAL A 183 -6.20 -0.11 -7.30
C VAL A 183 -7.24 0.92 -6.91
N THR A 184 -6.82 2.05 -6.36
CA THR A 184 -7.69 3.20 -6.06
C THR A 184 -7.67 4.20 -7.21
N PHE A 185 -8.80 4.88 -7.43
CA PHE A 185 -8.94 5.89 -8.46
C PHE A 185 -9.89 7.01 -8.02
N SER A 186 -9.71 8.21 -8.58
CA SER A 186 -10.61 9.36 -8.40
C SER A 186 -10.26 10.42 -9.46
N LYS A 187 -10.32 11.71 -9.13
CA LYS A 187 -9.90 12.87 -9.96
C LYS A 187 -10.42 12.76 -11.41
N LYS A 188 -9.56 12.34 -12.35
CA LYS A 188 -9.89 12.22 -13.78
C LYS A 188 -11.08 11.28 -14.04
N MET A 189 -11.33 10.34 -13.14
CA MET A 189 -12.44 9.39 -13.22
C MET A 189 -13.79 9.98 -12.80
N LEU A 190 -13.87 11.26 -12.42
CA LEU A 190 -15.03 12.00 -11.90
C LEU A 190 -15.56 11.51 -10.54
N THR A 191 -15.65 10.20 -10.37
CA THR A 191 -15.99 9.54 -9.10
C THR A 191 -14.77 8.88 -8.48
N GLY A 192 -14.78 8.74 -7.16
CA GLY A 192 -13.81 7.96 -6.41
C GLY A 192 -14.24 6.50 -6.29
N GLY A 193 -13.27 5.59 -6.29
CA GLY A 193 -13.53 4.17 -6.11
C GLY A 193 -12.26 3.36 -6.04
N PHE A 194 -12.43 2.05 -5.95
CA PHE A 194 -11.34 1.10 -6.07
C PHE A 194 -11.86 -0.18 -6.74
N TYR A 195 -10.98 -0.84 -7.48
CA TYR A 195 -11.20 -2.22 -7.91
C TYR A 195 -10.18 -3.12 -7.23
N TYR A 196 -10.48 -4.42 -7.20
CA TYR A 196 -9.73 -5.41 -6.45
C TYR A 196 -9.73 -6.75 -7.19
N ASN A 197 -8.71 -7.58 -6.94
CA ASN A 197 -8.70 -8.96 -7.43
C ASN A 197 -9.65 -9.86 -6.63
N LEU A 198 -9.90 -11.07 -7.13
CA LEU A 198 -10.89 -11.98 -6.51
C LEU A 198 -10.60 -12.35 -5.06
N ASP A 199 -9.33 -12.44 -4.67
CA ASP A 199 -8.94 -12.75 -3.30
C ASP A 199 -9.29 -11.60 -2.33
N HIS A 200 -9.21 -10.36 -2.79
CA HIS A 200 -9.50 -9.16 -2.00
C HIS A 200 -10.99 -8.76 -1.99
N LYS A 201 -11.86 -9.61 -2.52
CA LYS A 201 -13.31 -9.44 -2.45
C LYS A 201 -13.79 -9.57 -0.99
N PRO A 202 -14.55 -8.61 -0.45
CA PRO A 202 -15.19 -8.78 0.85
C PRO A 202 -16.22 -9.92 0.84
N ASN A 203 -16.12 -10.84 1.79
CA ASN A 203 -16.98 -12.04 1.85
C ASN A 203 -18.36 -11.79 2.46
N HIS A 204 -18.58 -10.65 3.13
CA HIS A 204 -19.85 -10.31 3.78
C HIS A 204 -20.38 -8.95 3.33
N PRO A 205 -21.72 -8.79 3.23
CA PRO A 205 -22.34 -7.51 2.95
C PRO A 205 -22.06 -6.49 4.07
N TYR A 206 -22.26 -5.19 3.77
CA TYR A 206 -22.07 -4.06 4.70
C TYR A 206 -20.63 -3.84 5.22
N ARG A 207 -19.63 -4.51 4.66
CA ARG A 207 -18.23 -4.38 5.13
C ARG A 207 -17.40 -3.31 4.43
N VAL A 208 -17.80 -2.81 3.25
CA VAL A 208 -17.12 -1.72 2.52
C VAL A 208 -17.89 -0.44 2.65
#